data_AF-A0A1F4HNG7-F1
#
_entry.id   AF-A0A1F4HNG7-F1
#
_cell.length_a   1.000
_cell.length_b   1.000
_cell.length_c   1.000
_cell.angle_alpha   90.00
_cell.angle_beta   90.00
_cell.angle_gamma   90.00
#
_symmetry.space_group_name_H-M   'P 1'
#
loop_
_entity.id
_entity.type
_entity.pdbx_description
1 polymer ?
#
loop_
_entity_poly.entity_id
_entity_poly.type
_entity_poly.pdbx_seq_one_letter_code
_entity_poly.pdbx_strand_id
1 'polypeptide(L)'
;MDEGVIMMHEKISQGLLASAGKQTGRASSCDDVHGETGIEDQALERFDNAFLLWKVVTARYEQEMLRMVSGDKEAYLRIVPLVRDMTLAHHEFVKSSQPLFRTRH
;
A
#
# COMPACT_ATOMS: atom_id res chain seq x y z
N MET A 1 10.53 -4.68 -40.21
CA MET A 1 11.69 -4.89 -39.34
C MET A 1 11.69 -3.72 -38.37
N ASP A 2 11.28 -3.96 -37.13
CA ASP A 2 11.34 -2.99 -36.04
C ASP A 2 11.65 -3.77 -34.76
N GLU A 3 12.91 -4.18 -34.64
CA GLU A 3 13.50 -4.68 -33.40
C GLU A 3 14.06 -3.46 -32.64
N GLY A 4 13.31 -2.94 -31.67
CA GLY A 4 13.66 -1.68 -31.02
C GLY A 4 13.28 -1.55 -29.55
N VAL A 5 12.99 -2.64 -28.83
CA VAL A 5 12.56 -2.56 -27.41
C VAL A 5 13.14 -3.68 -26.52
N ILE A 6 14.37 -4.14 -26.76
CA ILE A 6 15.00 -5.13 -25.85
C ILE A 6 16.50 -4.84 -25.72
N MET A 7 16.91 -3.78 -25.03
CA MET A 7 18.28 -3.63 -24.49
C MET A 7 18.37 -2.58 -23.36
N MET A 8 17.45 -2.63 -22.39
CA MET A 8 17.49 -1.79 -21.18
C MET A 8 17.34 -2.62 -19.90
N HIS A 9 17.90 -3.84 -19.87
CA HIS A 9 17.88 -4.70 -18.67
C HIS A 9 19.26 -5.19 -18.21
N GLU A 10 20.32 -4.55 -18.69
CA GLU A 10 21.70 -5.02 -18.46
C GLU A 10 22.62 -3.89 -17.97
N LYS A 11 22.17 -3.15 -16.95
CA LYS A 11 23.00 -2.24 -16.15
C LYS A 11 22.65 -2.29 -14.67
N ILE A 12 22.68 -3.49 -14.10
CA ILE A 12 22.98 -3.68 -12.68
C ILE A 12 24.10 -4.72 -12.61
N SER A 13 25.25 -4.32 -13.16
CA SER A 13 26.51 -4.97 -12.90
C SER A 13 26.91 -4.71 -11.46
N GLN A 14 27.42 -5.77 -10.83
CA GLN A 14 28.67 -5.71 -10.07
C GLN A 14 28.68 -4.78 -8.86
N GLY A 15 28.26 -5.31 -7.71
CA GLY A 15 28.60 -4.77 -6.40
C GLY A 15 28.78 -5.83 -5.32
N LEU A 16 28.84 -7.11 -5.71
CA LEU A 16 28.91 -8.25 -4.79
C LEU A 16 30.35 -8.78 -4.81
N LEU A 17 31.23 -8.11 -4.07
CA LEU A 17 32.50 -8.61 -3.49
C LEU A 17 33.44 -7.44 -3.17
N ALA A 18 33.39 -6.91 -1.94
CA ALA A 18 34.58 -6.41 -1.29
C ALA A 18 34.39 -6.26 0.22
N SER A 19 35.29 -6.89 0.98
CA SER A 19 35.78 -6.50 2.31
C SER A 19 34.81 -6.52 3.50
N ALA A 20 34.57 -7.71 4.06
CA ALA A 20 34.34 -7.87 5.50
C ALA A 20 35.69 -8.05 6.23
N GLY A 21 36.38 -6.94 6.49
CA GLY A 21 37.52 -6.86 7.40
C GLY A 21 37.08 -6.31 8.76
N LYS A 22 37.43 -7.03 9.84
CA LYS A 22 37.27 -6.61 11.24
C LYS A 22 37.91 -5.24 11.52
N GLN A 23 37.22 -4.39 12.28
CA GLN A 23 37.74 -3.49 13.34
C GLN A 23 36.53 -2.81 14.02
N THR A 24 36.05 -3.28 15.18
CA THR A 24 36.34 -2.74 16.52
C THR A 24 36.51 -1.22 16.59
N GLY A 25 35.51 -0.50 17.09
CA GLY A 25 35.58 0.91 17.44
C GLY A 25 34.26 1.40 18.01
N ARG A 26 34.21 1.57 19.33
CA ARG A 26 33.04 1.84 20.16
C ARG A 26 32.62 3.33 20.08
N ALA A 27 31.30 3.54 20.07
CA ALA A 27 30.54 4.72 20.51
C ALA A 27 30.48 5.97 19.60
N SER A 28 29.40 6.05 18.82
CA SER A 28 28.50 7.22 18.90
C SER A 28 27.08 6.80 18.58
N SER A 29 26.18 7.16 19.49
CA SER A 29 24.74 7.05 19.44
C SER A 29 24.19 7.66 18.14
N CYS A 30 23.66 6.83 17.24
CA CYS A 30 22.88 7.25 16.08
C CYS A 30 21.92 6.14 15.58
N ASP A 31 21.54 5.19 16.46
CA ASP A 31 20.77 4.01 16.06
C ASP A 31 19.24 4.20 16.10
N ASP A 32 18.72 5.31 16.64
CA ASP A 32 17.25 5.49 16.77
C ASP A 32 16.57 6.04 15.51
N VAL A 33 17.32 6.69 14.60
CA VAL A 33 16.72 7.37 13.44
C VAL A 33 16.40 6.40 12.31
N HIS A 34 17.14 5.30 12.16
CA HIS A 34 16.88 4.32 11.09
C HIS A 34 15.69 3.39 11.39
N GLY A 35 15.34 3.19 12.67
CA GLY A 35 14.19 2.38 13.06
C GLY A 35 12.85 3.09 12.88
N GLU A 36 12.80 4.39 13.20
CA GLU A 36 11.57 5.19 13.10
C GLU A 36 11.13 5.44 11.65
N THR A 37 12.07 5.75 10.73
CA THR A 37 11.76 5.97 9.31
C THR A 37 11.14 4.72 8.67
N GLY A 38 11.65 3.53 9.01
CA GLY A 38 11.11 2.26 8.48
C GLY A 38 9.70 1.92 9.02
N ILE A 39 9.33 2.45 10.18
CA ILE A 39 7.99 2.28 10.76
C ILE A 39 7.00 3.26 10.11
N GLU A 40 7.43 4.50 9.88
CA GLU A 40 6.64 5.52 9.19
C GLU A 40 6.35 5.13 7.73
N ASP A 41 7.36 4.66 6.98
CA ASP A 41 7.19 4.19 5.60
C ASP A 41 6.20 3.02 5.51
N GLN A 42 6.29 2.05 6.45
CA GLN A 42 5.34 0.93 6.53
C GLN A 42 3.92 1.38 6.90
N ALA A 43 3.77 2.39 7.76
CA ALA A 43 2.46 2.92 8.11
C ALA A 43 1.80 3.61 6.91
N LEU A 44 2.59 4.35 6.13
CA LEU A 44 2.13 5.02 4.92
C LEU A 44 1.72 4.00 3.85
N GLU A 45 2.53 2.98 3.61
CA GLU A 45 2.20 1.90 2.65
C GLU A 45 0.89 1.19 3.02
N ARG A 46 0.69 0.90 4.32
CA ARG A 46 -0.57 0.28 4.80
C ARG A 46 -1.76 1.21 4.61
N PHE A 47 -1.59 2.50 4.83
CA PHE A 47 -2.63 3.49 4.60
C PHE A 47 -3.00 3.57 3.12
N ASP A 48 -2.02 3.68 2.23
CA ASP A 48 -2.25 3.78 0.78
C ASP A 48 -3.00 2.55 0.25
N ASN A 49 -2.60 1.36 0.69
CA ASN A 49 -3.29 0.11 0.34
C ASN A 49 -4.74 0.09 0.86
N ALA A 50 -4.97 0.50 2.10
CA ALA A 50 -6.31 0.55 2.68
C ALA A 50 -7.20 1.60 2.01
N PHE A 51 -6.63 2.75 1.65
CA PHE A 51 -7.32 3.80 0.90
C PHE A 51 -7.70 3.34 -0.51
N LEU A 52 -6.79 2.66 -1.22
CA LEU A 52 -7.07 2.11 -2.54
C LEU A 52 -8.19 1.06 -2.46
N LEU A 53 -8.15 0.16 -1.49
CA LEU A 53 -9.20 -0.84 -1.25
C LEU A 53 -10.56 -0.16 -1.02
N TRP A 54 -10.62 0.82 -0.12
CA TRP A 54 -11.84 1.58 0.16
C TRP A 54 -12.41 2.25 -1.08
N LYS A 55 -11.55 2.90 -1.89
CA LYS A 55 -11.96 3.53 -3.14
C LYS A 55 -12.53 2.53 -4.14
N VAL A 56 -11.86 1.39 -4.35
CA VAL A 56 -12.28 0.37 -5.33
C VAL A 56 -13.63 -0.21 -4.95
N VAL A 57 -13.82 -0.57 -3.68
CA VAL A 57 -15.08 -1.17 -3.23
C VAL A 57 -16.22 -0.16 -3.29
N THR A 58 -15.98 1.09 -2.90
CA THR A 58 -16.99 2.17 -2.97
C THR A 58 -17.40 2.45 -4.42
N ALA A 59 -16.44 2.56 -5.35
CA ALA A 59 -16.74 2.76 -6.76
C ALA A 59 -17.57 1.60 -7.34
N ARG A 60 -17.28 0.36 -6.94
CA ARG A 60 -18.06 -0.81 -7.37
C ARG A 60 -19.48 -0.80 -6.80
N TYR A 61 -19.65 -0.40 -5.54
CA TYR A 61 -20.97 -0.22 -4.94
C TYR A 61 -21.79 0.82 -5.70
N GLU A 62 -21.21 1.99 -6.00
CA GLU A 62 -21.87 3.05 -6.77
C GLU A 62 -22.30 2.57 -8.16
N GLN A 63 -21.44 1.79 -8.85
CA GLN A 63 -21.78 1.20 -10.15
C GLN A 63 -22.96 0.24 -10.07
N GLU A 64 -23.01 -0.63 -9.05
CA GLU A 64 -24.16 -1.54 -8.90
C GLU A 64 -25.43 -0.80 -8.49
N MET A 65 -25.33 0.26 -7.68
CA MET A 65 -26.46 1.15 -7.39
C MET A 65 -27.01 1.80 -8.66
N LEU A 66 -26.15 2.27 -9.56
CA LEU A 66 -26.58 2.82 -10.86
C LEU A 66 -27.27 1.77 -11.73
N ARG A 67 -26.76 0.53 -11.76
CA ARG A 67 -27.41 -0.57 -12.49
C ARG A 67 -28.79 -0.88 -11.93
N MET A 68 -28.92 -0.92 -10.60
CA MET A 68 -30.20 -1.14 -9.92
C MET A 68 -31.23 -0.07 -10.30
N VAL A 69 -30.82 1.22 -10.26
CA VAL A 69 -31.68 2.34 -10.66
C VAL A 69 -32.03 2.30 -12.15
N SER A 70 -31.17 1.72 -12.98
CA SER A 70 -31.39 1.52 -14.43
C SER A 70 -32.28 0.31 -14.76
N GLY A 71 -32.79 -0.40 -13.75
CA GLY A 71 -33.72 -1.52 -13.92
C GLY A 71 -33.08 -2.92 -13.90
N ASP A 72 -31.79 -3.04 -13.62
CA ASP A 72 -31.14 -4.33 -13.38
C ASP A 72 -31.59 -4.87 -12.01
N LYS A 73 -32.58 -5.77 -12.05
CA LYS A 73 -33.11 -6.41 -10.86
C LYS A 73 -32.12 -7.35 -10.20
N GLU A 74 -31.02 -7.75 -10.82
CA GLU A 74 -30.03 -8.63 -10.18
C GLU A 74 -28.91 -7.85 -9.48
N ALA A 75 -28.88 -6.51 -9.65
CA ALA A 75 -27.89 -5.66 -9.00
C ALA A 75 -27.95 -5.72 -7.47
N TYR A 76 -29.15 -5.91 -6.87
CA TYR A 76 -29.25 -6.04 -5.41
C TYR A 76 -28.47 -7.25 -4.87
N LEU A 77 -28.43 -8.37 -5.60
CA LEU A 77 -27.68 -9.56 -5.19
C LEU A 77 -26.17 -9.31 -5.16
N ARG A 78 -25.68 -8.37 -5.98
CA ARG A 78 -24.27 -7.96 -6.02
C ARG A 78 -23.97 -6.85 -5.01
N ILE A 79 -24.95 -5.99 -4.70
CA ILE A 79 -24.82 -4.94 -3.68
C ILE A 79 -24.68 -5.54 -2.28
N VAL A 80 -25.46 -6.56 -1.92
CA VAL A 80 -25.45 -7.15 -0.56
C VAL A 80 -24.04 -7.55 -0.09
N PRO A 81 -23.25 -8.34 -0.84
CA PRO A 81 -21.87 -8.66 -0.44
C PRO A 81 -20.96 -7.42 -0.46
N LEU A 82 -21.16 -6.46 -1.37
CA LEU A 82 -20.37 -5.24 -1.43
C LEU A 82 -20.52 -4.36 -0.19
N VAL A 83 -21.69 -4.34 0.46
CA VAL A 83 -21.87 -3.60 1.73
C VAL A 83 -20.96 -4.16 2.83
N ARG A 84 -20.78 -5.48 2.89
CA ARG A 84 -19.83 -6.11 3.81
C ARG A 84 -18.41 -5.71 3.46
N ASP A 85 -18.03 -5.81 2.20
CA ASP A 85 -16.69 -5.47 1.73
C ASP A 85 -16.38 -3.98 2.00
N MET A 86 -17.36 -3.08 1.82
CA MET A 86 -17.23 -1.67 2.18
C MET A 86 -16.98 -1.51 3.67
N THR A 87 -17.76 -2.18 4.51
CA THR A 87 -17.60 -2.08 5.97
C THR A 87 -16.19 -2.52 6.42
N LEU A 88 -15.67 -3.60 5.83
CA LEU A 88 -14.32 -4.10 6.12
C LEU A 88 -13.24 -3.14 5.59
N ALA A 89 -13.39 -2.65 4.36
CA ALA A 89 -12.44 -1.71 3.76
C ALA A 89 -12.41 -0.37 4.52
N HIS A 90 -13.57 0.13 4.97
CA HIS A 90 -13.65 1.31 5.81
C HIS A 90 -12.95 1.09 7.16
N HIS A 91 -13.16 -0.08 7.78
CA HIS A 91 -12.50 -0.41 9.04
C HIS A 91 -10.98 -0.41 8.90
N GLU A 92 -10.44 -1.08 7.87
CA GLU A 92 -9.00 -1.10 7.62
C GLU A 92 -8.46 0.29 7.24
N PHE A 93 -9.22 1.11 6.49
CA PHE A 93 -8.86 2.49 6.22
C PHE A 93 -8.72 3.32 7.51
N VAL A 94 -9.74 3.28 8.38
CA VAL A 94 -9.70 4.01 9.67
C VAL A 94 -8.56 3.51 10.54
N LYS A 95 -8.37 2.20 10.64
CA LYS A 95 -7.30 1.59 11.43
C LYS A 95 -5.90 1.97 10.93
N SER A 96 -5.67 1.90 9.62
CA SER A 96 -4.38 2.27 8.99
C SER A 96 -4.12 3.79 9.03
N SER A 97 -5.16 4.61 9.20
CA SER A 97 -5.00 6.05 9.39
C SER A 97 -4.49 6.42 10.80
N GLN A 98 -4.79 5.61 11.83
CA GLN A 98 -4.48 5.96 13.22
C GLN A 98 -2.99 6.24 13.50
N PRO A 99 -2.02 5.43 13.00
CA PRO A 99 -0.61 5.69 13.23
C PRO A 99 -0.14 7.02 12.63
N LEU A 100 -0.75 7.47 11.53
CA LEU A 100 -0.39 8.72 10.85
C LEU A 100 -0.87 9.96 11.60
N PHE A 101 -1.94 9.85 12.39
CA PHE A 101 -2.55 10.96 13.12
C PHE A 101 -2.32 10.91 14.64
N ARG A 102 -1.59 9.92 15.16
CA ARG A 102 -1.11 9.93 16.55
C ARG A 102 0.03 10.94 16.66
N THR A 103 -0.34 12.21 16.80
CA THR A 103 0.56 13.27 17.28
C THR A 103 1.21 12.81 18.59
N ARG A 104 2.56 12.79 18.61
CA ARG A 104 3.37 12.67 19.82
C ARG A 104 2.86 13.72 20.83
N HIS A 105 2.23 13.28 21.91
CA HIS A 105 1.91 14.08 23.09
C HIS A 105 3.04 13.97 24.11
#